data_AF-A0A7C3KTH7-F1
#
_entry.id   AF-A0A7C3KTH7-F1
#
_cell.length_a   1.000
_cell.length_b   1.000
_cell.length_c   1.000
_cell.angle_alpha   90.00
_cell.angle_beta   90.00
_cell.angle_gamma   90.00
#
_symmetry.space_group_name_H-M   'P 1'
#
loop_
_entity.id
_entity.type
_entity.pdbx_description
1 polymer ?
#
loop_
_entity_poly.entity_id
_entity_poly.type
_entity_poly.pdbx_seq_one_letter_code
_entity_poly.pdbx_strand_id
1 'polypeptide(L)'
;MRLSVRILFLFMTLVCNPAQAQLLEDGTMKFWGNIKAEPTKKPLGGVTVALYKGYLKVKETVTDKSGKFSIEVGTNSGEYKMIFTCPAYLTMYCTINTSVPANKLPYNGGSELIDIPMWPASTTAINIYAYKDYPFSKLSWKVNKIDADEGHIKFFAKKLLELGEMDTRKEMEEKEKLEKEKKEKDKIAKEKSEKEKLEKEKLEKEKQQKELQAKLEKEKLEKEQQEKLEKERQEKSEKEKEEKENEQGVTANNETSLETEQMKLKKEKEQQEVQKKSNQKVKTEYESEMLKIVAENEKKEKEKQYLQQKDETEGSSLAERMKREQELKARLDTLKIQIALLQNAQQANLYNGQKQQQLKNLIETTATIEKELKLSQSKGTSSPDQFKVAAQPKIEVKTAEYTFSWETVTTITAGSLKVEYKKVEYVWGSVYYYKNGIEIDESVYAKEIYTYKAGK
;
A
#
# COMPACT_ATOMS: atom_id res chain seq x y z
N MET A 1 -8.21 76.94 -57.29
CA MET A 1 -9.25 75.89 -57.35
C MET A 1 -9.04 74.89 -56.23
N ARG A 2 -10.09 74.24 -55.71
CA ARG A 2 -10.02 73.11 -54.77
C ARG A 2 -10.19 71.81 -55.56
N LEU A 3 -9.45 70.73 -55.24
CA LEU A 3 -9.90 69.38 -55.60
C LEU A 3 -9.33 68.28 -54.69
N SER A 4 -10.25 67.51 -54.10
CA SER A 4 -10.12 66.12 -53.63
C SER A 4 -8.82 65.64 -52.95
N VAL A 5 -8.68 65.91 -51.65
CA VAL A 5 -8.07 64.92 -50.74
C VAL A 5 -9.02 63.71 -50.68
N ARG A 6 -8.67 62.60 -51.34
CA ARG A 6 -9.42 61.33 -51.20
C ARG A 6 -9.00 60.64 -49.90
N ILE A 7 -9.87 60.73 -48.90
CA ILE A 7 -9.73 59.98 -47.64
C ILE A 7 -9.90 58.48 -47.96
N LEU A 8 -8.80 57.73 -47.92
CA LEU A 8 -8.83 56.28 -48.01
C LEU A 8 -9.21 55.71 -46.64
N PHE A 9 -10.52 55.60 -46.38
CA PHE A 9 -11.05 54.86 -45.22
C PHE A 9 -10.74 53.37 -45.41
N LEU A 10 -9.55 52.96 -44.99
CA LEU A 10 -9.16 51.55 -44.96
C LEU A 10 -10.01 50.86 -43.89
N PHE A 11 -10.94 50.01 -44.33
CA PHE A 11 -11.76 49.20 -43.43
C PHE A 11 -10.85 48.22 -42.68
N MET A 12 -10.44 48.60 -41.47
CA MET A 12 -9.73 47.73 -40.54
C MET A 12 -10.76 46.75 -39.95
N THR A 13 -11.10 45.73 -40.74
CA THR A 13 -11.96 44.63 -40.30
C THR A 13 -11.26 43.87 -39.17
N LEU A 14 -11.62 44.25 -37.95
CA LEU A 14 -11.16 43.58 -36.73
C LEU A 14 -11.58 42.11 -36.83
N VAL A 15 -10.61 41.21 -37.05
CA VAL A 15 -10.84 39.77 -37.06
C VAL A 15 -11.04 39.33 -35.62
N CYS A 16 -12.24 39.60 -35.10
CA CYS A 16 -12.68 39.16 -33.80
C CYS A 16 -12.71 37.62 -33.84
N ASN A 17 -11.98 36.98 -32.93
CA ASN A 17 -11.91 35.52 -32.88
C ASN A 17 -13.32 34.97 -32.61
N PRO A 18 -13.93 34.15 -33.49
CA PRO A 18 -15.32 33.75 -33.36
C PRO A 18 -15.63 33.03 -32.04
N ALA A 19 -14.64 32.34 -31.45
CA ALA A 19 -14.75 31.73 -30.13
C ALA A 19 -15.02 32.75 -29.00
N GLN A 20 -14.60 34.01 -29.15
CA GLN A 20 -14.92 35.10 -28.21
C GLN A 20 -16.27 35.76 -28.51
N ALA A 21 -16.80 35.64 -29.74
CA ALA A 21 -18.13 36.13 -30.09
C ALA A 21 -19.24 35.22 -29.53
N GLN A 22 -19.12 33.90 -29.68
CA GLN A 22 -20.11 32.94 -29.18
C GLN A 22 -20.25 32.96 -27.65
N LEU A 23 -19.18 33.31 -26.91
CA LEU A 23 -19.21 33.49 -25.45
C LEU A 23 -20.11 34.64 -24.98
N LEU A 24 -20.57 35.52 -25.87
CA LEU A 24 -21.54 36.59 -25.56
C LEU A 24 -23.01 36.16 -25.78
N GLU A 25 -23.26 35.09 -26.53
CA GLU A 25 -24.63 34.62 -26.84
C GLU A 25 -25.17 33.63 -25.78
N ASP A 26 -24.33 32.74 -25.24
CA ASP A 26 -24.72 31.79 -24.19
C ASP A 26 -24.76 32.41 -22.76
N GLY A 27 -24.16 33.59 -22.57
CA GLY A 27 -24.04 34.27 -21.29
C GLY A 27 -22.84 33.84 -20.44
N THR A 28 -22.74 34.36 -19.20
CA THR A 28 -21.56 34.20 -18.35
C THR A 28 -21.89 33.74 -16.93
N MET A 29 -21.05 32.87 -16.36
CA MET A 29 -21.16 32.38 -14.99
C MET A 29 -20.10 32.98 -14.10
N LYS A 30 -20.51 33.50 -12.94
CA LYS A 30 -19.62 33.97 -11.88
C LYS A 30 -19.48 32.91 -10.79
N PHE A 31 -18.25 32.54 -10.46
CA PHE A 31 -17.93 31.71 -9.29
C PHE A 31 -17.15 32.56 -8.30
N TRP A 32 -17.68 32.70 -7.10
CA TRP A 32 -17.04 33.42 -5.99
C TRP A 32 -17.05 32.54 -4.74
N GLY A 33 -16.32 32.96 -3.72
CA GLY A 33 -16.27 32.24 -2.46
C GLY A 33 -15.17 32.75 -1.55
N ASN A 34 -15.00 32.07 -0.42
CA ASN A 34 -13.99 32.39 0.57
C ASN A 34 -13.22 31.14 1.00
N ILE A 35 -11.92 31.29 1.21
CA ILE A 35 -11.01 30.22 1.59
C ILE A 35 -10.58 30.41 3.05
N LYS A 36 -10.59 29.33 3.83
CA LYS A 36 -10.24 29.31 5.26
C LYS A 36 -9.13 28.31 5.56
N ALA A 37 -8.18 28.72 6.40
CA ALA A 37 -7.09 27.88 6.90
C ALA A 37 -7.58 26.99 8.04
N GLU A 38 -7.57 25.68 7.82
CA GLU A 38 -7.89 24.67 8.83
C GLU A 38 -6.70 24.40 9.77
N PRO A 39 -6.92 24.00 11.04
CA PRO A 39 -8.21 23.94 11.75
C PRO A 39 -8.72 25.31 12.21
N THR A 40 -7.96 26.39 11.97
CA THR A 40 -8.17 27.70 12.62
C THR A 40 -9.42 28.47 12.18
N LYS A 41 -10.05 28.06 11.08
CA LYS A 41 -11.16 28.74 10.38
C LYS A 41 -10.87 30.20 9.96
N LYS A 42 -9.64 30.68 10.08
CA LYS A 42 -9.23 32.04 9.70
C LYS A 42 -9.21 32.18 8.17
N PRO A 43 -9.59 33.34 7.59
CA PRO A 43 -9.50 33.55 6.15
C PRO A 43 -8.07 33.44 5.62
N LEU A 44 -7.89 32.86 4.44
CA LEU A 44 -6.58 32.57 3.84
C LEU A 44 -6.40 33.34 2.52
N GLY A 45 -5.68 34.46 2.59
CA GLY A 45 -5.26 35.26 1.45
C GLY A 45 -4.02 34.72 0.73
N GLY A 46 -3.80 35.10 -0.52
CA GLY A 46 -2.63 34.66 -1.30
C GLY A 46 -2.74 33.23 -1.86
N VAL A 47 -3.94 32.66 -1.91
CA VAL A 47 -4.21 31.36 -2.56
C VAL A 47 -4.45 31.60 -4.05
N THR A 48 -3.68 30.94 -4.90
CA THR A 48 -3.92 30.94 -6.35
C THR A 48 -5.12 30.05 -6.67
N VAL A 49 -6.12 30.62 -7.34
CA VAL A 49 -7.31 29.93 -7.83
C VAL A 49 -7.24 29.87 -9.36
N ALA A 50 -6.87 28.70 -9.89
CA ALA A 50 -6.63 28.47 -11.30
C ALA A 50 -7.70 27.54 -11.88
N LEU A 51 -8.26 27.91 -13.04
CA LEU A 51 -9.38 27.20 -13.67
C LEU A 51 -8.96 26.60 -15.01
N TYR A 52 -9.15 25.30 -15.14
CA TYR A 52 -8.70 24.49 -16.28
C TYR A 52 -9.88 23.88 -17.04
N LYS A 53 -9.78 23.84 -18.37
CA LYS A 53 -10.66 23.05 -19.26
C LYS A 53 -9.79 21.98 -19.92
N GLY A 54 -10.00 20.72 -19.54
CA GLY A 54 -9.01 19.67 -19.78
C GLY A 54 -7.67 20.04 -19.15
N TYR A 55 -6.60 20.07 -19.95
CA TYR A 55 -5.25 20.47 -19.52
C TYR A 55 -4.96 21.97 -19.65
N LEU A 56 -5.79 22.73 -20.38
CA LEU A 56 -5.55 24.15 -20.65
C LEU A 56 -6.00 25.01 -19.47
N LYS A 57 -5.10 25.85 -18.93
CA LYS A 57 -5.46 26.88 -17.94
C LYS A 57 -6.19 28.02 -18.66
N VAL A 58 -7.49 28.17 -18.39
CA VAL A 58 -8.37 29.15 -19.06
C VAL A 58 -8.36 30.50 -18.34
N LYS A 59 -8.33 30.49 -17.00
CA LYS A 59 -8.38 31.71 -16.19
C LYS A 59 -7.74 31.48 -14.82
N GLU A 60 -7.26 32.53 -14.18
CA GLU A 60 -6.57 32.48 -12.89
C GLU A 60 -6.84 33.75 -12.09
N THR A 61 -6.87 33.62 -10.77
CA THR A 61 -6.99 34.74 -9.82
C THR A 61 -6.30 34.37 -8.49
N VAL A 62 -6.18 35.31 -7.55
CA VAL A 62 -5.54 35.10 -6.24
C VAL A 62 -6.46 35.65 -5.14
N THR A 63 -6.57 34.96 -4.00
CA THR A 63 -7.43 35.43 -2.90
C THR A 63 -6.93 36.71 -2.24
N ASP A 64 -7.88 37.59 -1.90
CA ASP A 64 -7.61 38.81 -1.14
C ASP A 64 -7.25 38.53 0.34
N LYS A 65 -6.93 39.57 1.12
CA LYS A 65 -6.60 39.44 2.56
C LYS A 65 -7.75 38.87 3.41
N SER A 66 -8.98 38.85 2.91
CA SER A 66 -10.15 38.22 3.53
C SER A 66 -10.46 36.82 2.96
N GLY A 67 -9.51 36.24 2.22
CA GLY A 67 -9.61 34.91 1.62
C GLY A 67 -10.60 34.81 0.46
N LYS A 68 -11.11 35.94 -0.07
CA LYS A 68 -12.14 35.94 -1.10
C LYS A 68 -11.55 35.85 -2.50
N PHE A 69 -12.24 35.16 -3.39
CA PHE A 69 -11.97 35.14 -4.83
C PHE A 69 -13.25 35.35 -5.64
N SER A 70 -13.07 35.74 -6.90
CA SER A 70 -14.12 35.81 -7.92
C SER A 70 -13.50 35.49 -9.27
N ILE A 71 -14.17 34.63 -10.05
CA ILE A 71 -13.71 34.19 -11.37
C ILE A 71 -14.92 33.92 -12.27
N GLU A 72 -14.83 34.29 -13.54
CA GLU A 72 -15.96 34.29 -14.48
C GLU A 72 -15.64 33.51 -15.75
N VAL A 73 -16.58 32.70 -16.23
CA VAL A 73 -16.47 31.88 -17.45
C VAL A 73 -17.70 32.03 -18.33
N GLY A 74 -17.62 31.54 -19.57
CA GLY A 74 -18.80 31.34 -20.40
C GLY A 74 -19.73 30.29 -19.80
N THR A 75 -21.02 30.52 -19.95
CA THR A 75 -22.05 29.49 -19.80
C THR A 75 -21.84 28.38 -20.85
N ASN A 76 -22.39 27.19 -20.59
CA ASN A 76 -22.44 26.05 -21.52
C ASN A 76 -21.07 25.54 -22.03
N SER A 77 -19.99 26.02 -21.44
CA SER A 77 -18.62 25.81 -21.92
C SER A 77 -18.01 24.47 -21.48
N GLY A 78 -18.83 23.52 -21.01
CA GLY A 78 -18.46 22.16 -20.62
C GLY A 78 -17.95 22.02 -19.19
N GLU A 79 -17.09 21.02 -18.97
CA GLU A 79 -16.51 20.72 -17.65
C GLU A 79 -15.17 21.41 -17.41
N TYR A 80 -15.02 21.91 -16.18
CA TYR A 80 -13.83 22.60 -15.69
C TYR A 80 -13.32 21.99 -14.38
N LYS A 81 -12.01 22.09 -14.16
CA LYS A 81 -11.34 21.79 -12.89
C LYS A 81 -10.81 23.08 -12.28
N MET A 82 -11.35 23.49 -11.13
CA MET A 82 -10.87 24.65 -10.37
C MET A 82 -9.91 24.16 -9.27
N ILE A 83 -8.67 24.62 -9.31
CA ILE A 83 -7.58 24.19 -8.44
C ILE A 83 -7.17 25.37 -7.54
N PHE A 84 -7.02 25.09 -6.25
CA PHE A 84 -6.65 26.04 -5.21
C PHE A 84 -5.28 25.65 -4.65
N THR A 85 -4.29 26.53 -4.82
CA THR A 85 -2.89 26.27 -4.48
C THR A 85 -2.34 27.39 -3.61
N CYS A 86 -1.74 27.04 -2.47
CA CYS A 86 -1.07 28.00 -1.60
C CYS A 86 0.19 27.34 -0.98
N PRO A 87 1.35 28.03 -0.94
CA PRO A 87 2.55 27.49 -0.29
C PRO A 87 2.27 27.07 1.16
N ALA A 88 2.85 25.93 1.57
CA ALA A 88 2.62 25.27 2.86
C ALA A 88 1.19 24.75 3.15
N TYR A 89 0.27 24.76 2.17
CA TYR A 89 -1.04 24.09 2.25
C TYR A 89 -1.17 22.97 1.21
N LEU A 90 -2.09 22.03 1.46
CA LEU A 90 -2.45 20.98 0.49
C LEU A 90 -3.22 21.57 -0.69
N THR A 91 -2.86 21.18 -1.92
CA THR A 91 -3.59 21.57 -3.13
C THR A 91 -4.99 20.96 -3.13
N MET A 92 -6.01 21.81 -3.23
CA MET A 92 -7.42 21.43 -3.28
C MET A 92 -7.96 21.57 -4.71
N TYR A 93 -9.02 20.82 -5.07
CA TYR A 93 -9.78 21.13 -6.29
C TYR A 93 -11.27 20.78 -6.22
N CYS A 94 -12.08 21.50 -6.98
CA CYS A 94 -13.46 21.14 -7.29
C CYS A 94 -13.66 21.01 -8.81
N THR A 95 -14.72 20.30 -9.22
CA THR A 95 -15.11 20.18 -10.63
C THR A 95 -16.41 20.93 -10.88
N ILE A 96 -16.46 21.71 -11.95
CA ILE A 96 -17.60 22.56 -12.30
C ILE A 96 -18.09 22.16 -13.69
N ASN A 97 -19.32 21.67 -13.79
CA ASN A 97 -19.98 21.44 -15.06
C ASN A 97 -20.85 22.66 -15.38
N THR A 98 -20.50 23.39 -16.44
CA THR A 98 -21.16 24.64 -16.86
C THR A 98 -22.27 24.45 -17.89
N SER A 99 -22.60 23.20 -18.24
CA SER A 99 -23.66 22.89 -19.22
C SER A 99 -25.03 23.29 -18.69
N VAL A 100 -25.69 24.21 -19.40
CA VAL A 100 -27.02 24.74 -19.06
C VAL A 100 -28.02 24.26 -20.11
N PRO A 101 -29.24 23.82 -19.73
CA PRO A 101 -30.27 23.47 -20.69
C PRO A 101 -30.54 24.62 -21.67
N ALA A 102 -30.64 24.34 -22.97
CA ALA A 102 -30.75 25.37 -24.01
C ALA A 102 -31.92 26.35 -23.80
N ASN A 103 -33.02 25.91 -23.17
CA ASN A 103 -34.16 26.75 -22.79
C ASN A 103 -33.92 27.63 -21.55
N LYS A 104 -32.67 27.77 -21.10
CA LYS A 104 -32.21 28.61 -19.99
C LYS A 104 -31.00 29.49 -20.38
N LEU A 105 -30.67 29.53 -21.68
CA LEU A 105 -29.67 30.42 -22.26
C LEU A 105 -30.32 31.74 -22.73
N PRO A 106 -29.62 32.89 -22.66
CA PRO A 106 -28.35 33.09 -21.98
C PRO A 106 -28.50 33.00 -20.45
N TYR A 107 -27.56 32.35 -19.78
CA TYR A 107 -27.51 32.32 -18.31
C TYR A 107 -26.43 33.26 -17.80
N ASN A 108 -26.83 34.23 -16.95
CA ASN A 108 -25.96 35.23 -16.32
C ASN A 108 -25.98 35.11 -14.79
N GLY A 109 -25.87 33.88 -14.27
CA GLY A 109 -25.87 33.57 -12.84
C GLY A 109 -24.52 33.08 -12.33
N GLY A 110 -24.53 32.12 -11.40
CA GLY A 110 -23.31 31.69 -10.73
C GLY A 110 -23.55 30.80 -9.51
N SER A 111 -22.49 30.59 -8.74
CA SER A 111 -22.53 29.80 -7.51
C SER A 111 -21.47 30.29 -6.50
N GLU A 112 -21.83 30.26 -5.22
CA GLU A 112 -20.91 30.59 -4.12
C GLU A 112 -20.26 29.33 -3.53
N LEU A 113 -18.94 29.33 -3.46
CA LEU A 113 -18.13 28.32 -2.80
C LEU A 113 -17.82 28.81 -1.37
N ILE A 114 -18.79 28.60 -0.48
CA ILE A 114 -18.72 28.97 0.94
C ILE A 114 -17.66 28.13 1.65
N ASP A 115 -16.80 28.78 2.45
CA ASP A 115 -15.88 28.15 3.40
C ASP A 115 -15.02 27.01 2.83
N ILE A 116 -14.33 27.25 1.71
CA ILE A 116 -13.38 26.28 1.15
C ILE A 116 -12.26 26.02 2.19
N PRO A 117 -12.12 24.77 2.68
CA PRO A 117 -11.08 24.44 3.65
C PRO A 117 -9.74 24.21 2.95
N MET A 118 -8.66 24.79 3.50
CA MET A 118 -7.28 24.43 3.15
C MET A 118 -6.52 24.02 4.40
N TRP A 119 -5.98 22.80 4.38
CA TRP A 119 -5.18 22.24 5.46
C TRP A 119 -3.68 22.44 5.21
N PRO A 120 -2.87 22.73 6.25
CA PRO A 120 -1.43 22.78 6.14
C PRO A 120 -0.85 21.48 5.58
N ALA A 121 0.18 21.58 4.73
CA ALA A 121 0.83 20.43 4.09
C ALA A 121 1.52 19.48 5.08
N SER A 122 1.74 19.92 6.33
CA SER A 122 2.26 19.15 7.45
C SER A 122 1.19 18.39 8.25
N THR A 123 -0.10 18.43 7.85
CA THR A 123 -1.18 17.83 8.65
C THR A 123 -1.20 16.30 8.52
N THR A 124 -0.59 15.61 9.49
CA THR A 124 -0.49 14.13 9.53
C THR A 124 -1.82 13.42 9.75
N ALA A 125 -2.78 14.05 10.42
CA ALA A 125 -4.11 13.49 10.71
C ALA A 125 -5.03 13.38 9.47
N ILE A 126 -4.50 13.63 8.27
CA ILE A 126 -5.27 13.84 7.05
C ILE A 126 -4.63 13.11 5.88
N ASN A 127 -5.39 12.23 5.24
CA ASN A 127 -4.87 11.40 4.15
C ASN A 127 -4.73 12.22 2.85
N ILE A 128 -3.51 12.64 2.56
CA ILE A 128 -3.17 13.54 1.44
C ILE A 128 -3.60 12.98 0.06
N TYR A 129 -3.59 11.66 -0.12
CA TYR A 129 -3.99 11.03 -1.38
C TYR A 129 -5.46 11.28 -1.74
N ALA A 130 -6.34 11.39 -0.75
CA ALA A 130 -7.76 11.67 -0.97
C ALA A 130 -8.02 12.97 -1.75
N TYR A 131 -7.17 13.99 -1.57
CA TYR A 131 -7.28 15.31 -2.22
C TYR A 131 -6.73 15.34 -3.64
N LYS A 132 -5.81 14.42 -3.97
CA LYS A 132 -5.20 14.34 -5.29
C LYS A 132 -6.18 13.76 -6.31
N ASP A 133 -6.93 12.75 -5.88
CA ASP A 133 -7.72 11.88 -6.76
C ASP A 133 -9.25 12.13 -6.66
N TYR A 134 -9.72 12.86 -5.63
CA TYR A 134 -11.13 13.23 -5.47
C TYR A 134 -11.28 14.75 -5.27
N PRO A 135 -12.21 15.41 -6.00
CA PRO A 135 -12.54 16.80 -5.72
C PRO A 135 -13.23 16.93 -4.37
N PHE A 136 -13.07 18.06 -3.66
CA PHE A 136 -13.79 18.31 -2.41
C PHE A 136 -15.27 18.65 -2.63
N SER A 137 -15.60 19.19 -3.82
CA SER A 137 -16.95 19.55 -4.24
C SER A 137 -17.12 19.34 -5.74
N LYS A 138 -18.37 19.08 -6.14
CA LYS A 138 -18.80 19.06 -7.54
C LYS A 138 -19.91 20.09 -7.69
N LEU A 139 -19.81 20.95 -8.69
CA LEU A 139 -20.82 21.96 -9.01
C LEU A 139 -21.47 21.60 -10.33
N SER A 140 -22.80 21.59 -10.37
CA SER A 140 -23.57 21.28 -11.57
C SER A 140 -24.91 21.99 -11.57
N TRP A 141 -25.58 22.00 -12.73
CA TRP A 141 -26.91 22.60 -12.88
C TRP A 141 -27.97 21.84 -12.07
N LYS A 142 -28.60 22.52 -11.11
CA LYS A 142 -29.68 22.03 -10.25
C LYS A 142 -30.77 23.10 -10.14
N VAL A 143 -32.00 22.75 -10.53
CA VAL A 143 -33.23 23.53 -10.27
C VAL A 143 -33.09 25.04 -10.56
N ASN A 144 -32.62 25.39 -11.77
CA ASN A 144 -32.41 26.75 -12.28
C ASN A 144 -31.16 27.53 -11.80
N LYS A 145 -30.24 26.90 -11.06
CA LYS A 145 -28.92 27.47 -10.75
C LYS A 145 -27.81 26.44 -10.92
N ILE A 146 -26.55 26.87 -10.92
CA ILE A 146 -25.47 25.96 -10.54
C ILE A 146 -25.38 25.94 -9.02
N ASP A 147 -25.25 24.74 -8.46
CA ASP A 147 -25.11 24.56 -7.01
C ASP A 147 -24.11 23.44 -6.73
N ALA A 148 -23.57 23.43 -5.51
CA ALA A 148 -22.70 22.38 -5.04
C ALA A 148 -23.46 21.07 -4.80
N ASP A 149 -22.75 19.95 -4.86
CA ASP A 149 -23.30 18.67 -4.46
C ASP A 149 -23.07 18.38 -2.99
N GLU A 150 -24.05 18.75 -2.16
CA GLU A 150 -24.09 18.43 -0.73
C GLU A 150 -23.83 16.93 -0.44
N GLY A 151 -24.34 16.03 -1.30
CA GLY A 151 -24.10 14.59 -1.17
C GLY A 151 -22.63 14.26 -1.29
N HIS A 152 -21.98 14.73 -2.37
CA HIS A 152 -20.53 14.61 -2.57
C HIS A 152 -19.72 15.32 -1.46
N ILE A 153 -20.12 16.49 -0.98
CA ILE A 153 -19.42 17.20 0.12
C ILE A 153 -19.50 16.39 1.42
N LYS A 154 -20.69 15.87 1.78
CA LYS A 154 -20.89 15.03 2.97
C LYS A 154 -20.11 13.71 2.86
N PHE A 155 -20.08 13.11 1.67
CA PHE A 155 -19.25 11.93 1.37
C PHE A 155 -17.75 12.24 1.49
N PHE A 156 -17.28 13.36 0.96
CA PHE A 156 -15.88 13.77 1.02
C PHE A 156 -15.44 14.01 2.47
N ALA A 157 -16.21 14.79 3.24
CA ALA A 157 -15.95 15.04 4.66
C ALA A 157 -15.93 13.73 5.48
N LYS A 158 -16.86 12.80 5.20
CA LYS A 158 -16.87 11.47 5.83
C LYS A 158 -15.61 10.66 5.47
N LYS A 159 -15.22 10.62 4.19
CA LYS A 159 -14.06 9.87 3.70
C LYS A 159 -12.73 10.39 4.27
N LEU A 160 -12.63 11.68 4.55
CA LEU A 160 -11.48 12.26 5.28
C LEU A 160 -11.38 11.73 6.71
N LEU A 161 -12.51 11.53 7.39
CA LEU A 161 -12.55 11.01 8.77
C LEU A 161 -12.19 9.52 8.81
N GLU A 162 -12.84 8.69 7.99
CA GLU A 162 -12.64 7.23 7.96
C GLU A 162 -11.17 6.84 7.64
N LEU A 163 -10.48 7.62 6.79
CA LEU A 163 -9.07 7.36 6.48
C LEU A 163 -8.13 7.71 7.65
N GLY A 164 -8.43 8.75 8.43
CA GLY A 164 -7.67 9.08 9.65
C GLY A 164 -7.79 8.00 10.73
N GLU A 165 -8.97 7.41 10.88
CA GLU A 165 -9.21 6.26 11.77
C GLU A 165 -8.48 5.00 11.28
N MET A 166 -8.40 4.76 9.96
CA MET A 166 -7.60 3.66 9.41
C MET A 166 -6.10 3.84 9.64
N ASP A 167 -5.55 5.04 9.47
CA ASP A 167 -4.11 5.26 9.58
C ASP A 167 -3.63 5.28 11.05
N THR A 168 -4.44 5.83 11.97
CA THR A 168 -4.17 5.70 13.43
C THR A 168 -4.28 4.26 13.92
N ARG A 169 -5.22 3.46 13.38
CA ARG A 169 -5.31 2.02 13.69
C ARG A 169 -4.08 1.25 13.23
N LYS A 170 -3.52 1.54 12.05
CA LYS A 170 -2.26 0.93 11.57
C LYS A 170 -1.09 1.21 12.52
N GLU A 171 -0.91 2.45 12.97
CA GLU A 171 0.13 2.78 13.96
C GLU A 171 -0.01 1.95 15.24
N MET A 172 -1.25 1.76 15.74
CA MET A 172 -1.48 0.94 16.94
C MET A 172 -1.18 -0.54 16.69
N GLU A 173 -1.61 -1.10 15.56
CA GLU A 173 -1.31 -2.49 15.17
C GLU A 173 0.20 -2.73 14.92
N GLU A 174 0.96 -1.71 14.51
CA GLU A 174 2.41 -1.79 14.31
C GLU A 174 3.18 -1.65 15.64
N LYS A 175 2.76 -0.74 16.53
CA LYS A 175 3.26 -0.63 17.91
C LYS A 175 2.99 -1.92 18.71
N GLU A 176 1.81 -2.51 18.57
CA GLU A 176 1.45 -3.77 19.23
C GLU A 176 2.30 -4.96 18.75
N LYS A 177 2.64 -5.03 17.45
CA LYS A 177 3.58 -6.03 16.89
C LYS A 177 4.98 -5.86 17.49
N LEU A 178 5.51 -4.65 17.52
CA LEU A 178 6.81 -4.34 18.14
C LEU A 178 6.86 -4.68 19.64
N GLU A 179 5.75 -4.52 20.36
CA GLU A 179 5.68 -4.88 21.78
C GLU A 179 5.56 -6.40 21.99
N LYS A 180 4.82 -7.10 21.12
CA LYS A 180 4.73 -8.58 21.11
C LYS A 180 6.09 -9.20 20.81
N GLU A 181 6.80 -8.72 19.78
CA GLU A 181 8.14 -9.22 19.41
C GLU A 181 9.15 -9.06 20.54
N LYS A 182 9.12 -7.94 21.28
CA LYS A 182 9.95 -7.74 22.49
C LYS A 182 9.60 -8.74 23.59
N LYS A 183 8.31 -8.91 23.91
CA LYS A 183 7.83 -9.86 24.93
C LYS A 183 8.16 -11.32 24.57
N GLU A 184 8.20 -11.65 23.29
CA GLU A 184 8.59 -12.99 22.79
C GLU A 184 10.10 -13.22 22.91
N LYS A 185 10.92 -12.22 22.54
CA LYS A 185 12.38 -12.25 22.75
C LYS A 185 12.76 -12.39 24.23
N ASP A 186 12.10 -11.67 25.14
CA ASP A 186 12.30 -11.80 26.58
C ASP A 186 11.90 -13.20 27.10
N LYS A 187 10.80 -13.78 26.62
CA LYS A 187 10.42 -15.16 26.97
C LYS A 187 11.48 -16.18 26.54
N ILE A 188 11.98 -16.08 25.30
CA ILE A 188 13.02 -16.97 24.77
C ILE A 188 14.32 -16.85 25.58
N ALA A 189 14.70 -15.64 26.01
CA ALA A 189 15.85 -15.42 26.88
C ALA A 189 15.64 -16.08 28.26
N LYS A 190 14.45 -15.92 28.85
CA LYS A 190 14.11 -16.49 30.17
C LYS A 190 14.11 -18.01 30.15
N GLU A 191 13.44 -18.61 29.16
CA GLU A 191 13.33 -20.07 29.00
C GLU A 191 14.69 -20.74 28.78
N LYS A 192 15.61 -20.10 28.03
CA LYS A 192 17.01 -20.57 27.92
C LYS A 192 17.72 -20.58 29.27
N SER A 193 17.56 -19.53 30.07
CA SER A 193 18.18 -19.44 31.41
C SER A 193 17.62 -20.46 32.41
N GLU A 194 16.37 -20.88 32.25
CA GLU A 194 15.74 -21.91 33.08
C GLU A 194 16.13 -23.33 32.64
N LYS A 195 16.20 -23.59 31.32
CA LYS A 195 16.73 -24.85 30.78
C LYS A 195 18.18 -25.12 31.21
N GLU A 196 19.06 -24.11 31.14
CA GLU A 196 20.46 -24.25 31.55
C GLU A 196 20.61 -24.57 33.05
N LYS A 197 19.75 -23.98 33.91
CA LYS A 197 19.72 -24.29 35.35
C LYS A 197 19.25 -25.71 35.62
N LEU A 198 18.17 -26.13 34.94
CA LEU A 198 17.54 -27.44 35.14
C LEU A 198 18.42 -28.58 34.61
N GLU A 199 19.23 -28.32 33.59
CA GLU A 199 20.27 -29.24 33.10
C GLU A 199 21.45 -29.37 34.07
N LYS A 200 21.92 -28.25 34.65
CA LYS A 200 22.95 -28.26 35.72
C LYS A 200 22.48 -29.02 36.96
N GLU A 201 21.24 -28.80 37.41
CA GLU A 201 20.66 -29.49 38.57
C GLU A 201 20.53 -31.00 38.36
N LYS A 202 20.16 -31.44 37.14
CA LYS A 202 20.14 -32.87 36.77
C LYS A 202 21.52 -33.49 36.83
N LEU A 203 22.54 -32.82 36.28
CA LEU A 203 23.91 -33.32 36.24
C LEU A 203 24.55 -33.41 37.64
N GLU A 204 24.11 -32.59 38.58
CA GLU A 204 24.51 -32.67 39.99
C GLU A 204 23.80 -33.82 40.73
N LYS A 205 22.49 -34.00 40.51
CA LYS A 205 21.73 -35.14 41.06
C LYS A 205 22.23 -36.49 40.56
N GLU A 206 22.61 -36.59 39.29
CA GLU A 206 23.19 -37.82 38.72
C GLU A 206 24.54 -38.18 39.37
N LYS A 207 25.39 -37.18 39.66
CA LYS A 207 26.65 -37.39 40.40
C LYS A 207 26.40 -37.90 41.82
N GLN A 208 25.45 -37.29 42.53
CA GLN A 208 25.09 -37.73 43.90
C GLN A 208 24.54 -39.16 43.92
N GLN A 209 23.72 -39.54 42.93
CA GLN A 209 23.23 -40.94 42.80
C GLN A 209 24.36 -41.93 42.52
N LYS A 210 25.30 -41.61 41.62
CA LYS A 210 26.46 -42.47 41.35
C LYS A 210 27.38 -42.62 42.57
N GLU A 211 27.59 -41.57 43.34
CA GLU A 211 28.37 -41.63 44.58
C GLU A 211 27.68 -42.50 45.66
N LEU A 212 26.35 -42.41 45.78
CA LEU A 212 25.57 -43.26 46.68
C LEU A 212 25.60 -44.74 46.26
N GLN A 213 25.46 -45.04 44.96
CA GLN A 213 25.57 -46.41 44.44
C GLN A 213 26.96 -47.00 44.72
N ALA A 214 28.04 -46.26 44.45
CA ALA A 214 29.41 -46.72 44.70
C ALA A 214 29.71 -46.99 46.19
N LYS A 215 29.04 -46.30 47.12
CA LYS A 215 29.12 -46.60 48.57
C LYS A 215 28.35 -47.87 48.91
N LEU A 216 27.13 -48.04 48.37
CA LEU A 216 26.30 -49.22 48.59
C LEU A 216 26.90 -50.52 48.02
N GLU A 217 27.63 -50.45 46.91
CA GLU A 217 28.34 -51.61 46.36
C GLU A 217 29.55 -52.02 47.21
N LYS A 218 30.31 -51.05 47.75
CA LYS A 218 31.39 -51.35 48.71
C LYS A 218 30.88 -52.01 49.99
N GLU A 219 29.81 -51.47 50.58
CA GLU A 219 29.20 -52.03 51.79
C GLU A 219 28.68 -53.46 51.58
N LYS A 220 28.12 -53.75 50.39
CA LYS A 220 27.74 -55.12 50.01
C LYS A 220 28.93 -56.05 49.87
N LEU A 221 30.02 -55.60 49.24
CA LEU A 221 31.22 -56.40 49.05
C LEU A 221 31.88 -56.78 50.40
N GLU A 222 31.92 -55.85 51.34
CA GLU A 222 32.43 -56.09 52.71
C GLU A 222 31.54 -57.07 53.47
N LYS A 223 30.21 -56.95 53.37
CA LYS A 223 29.25 -57.89 53.99
C LYS A 223 29.33 -59.30 53.40
N GLU A 224 29.47 -59.43 52.07
CA GLU A 224 29.63 -60.74 51.43
C GLU A 224 30.93 -61.44 51.85
N GLN A 225 32.01 -60.68 52.08
CA GLN A 225 33.26 -61.21 52.62
C GLN A 225 33.13 -61.67 54.07
N GLN A 226 32.39 -60.95 54.92
CA GLN A 226 32.10 -61.37 56.29
C GLN A 226 31.21 -62.62 56.34
N GLU A 227 30.13 -62.67 55.56
CA GLU A 227 29.18 -63.80 55.56
C GLU A 227 29.84 -65.12 55.10
N LYS A 228 30.75 -65.06 54.13
CA LYS A 228 31.55 -66.23 53.71
C LYS A 228 32.46 -66.76 54.83
N LEU A 229 33.06 -65.85 55.60
CA LEU A 229 33.92 -66.16 56.75
C LEU A 229 33.15 -66.78 57.93
N GLU A 230 31.86 -66.46 58.05
CA GLU A 230 30.97 -67.01 59.08
C GLU A 230 30.35 -68.36 58.67
N LYS A 231 29.97 -68.53 57.39
CA LYS A 231 29.51 -69.83 56.86
C LYS A 231 30.58 -70.91 56.93
N GLU A 232 31.85 -70.59 56.69
CA GLU A 232 32.96 -71.54 56.85
C GLU A 232 33.15 -72.01 58.32
N ARG A 233 32.63 -71.25 59.30
CA ARG A 233 32.57 -71.67 60.71
C ARG A 233 31.35 -72.54 61.00
N GLN A 234 30.18 -72.23 60.42
CA GLN A 234 28.95 -72.99 60.66
C GLN A 234 28.97 -74.39 60.05
N GLU A 235 29.45 -74.56 58.80
CA GLU A 235 29.59 -75.87 58.16
C GLU A 235 30.51 -76.85 58.93
N LYS A 236 31.47 -76.32 59.71
CA LYS A 236 32.34 -77.12 60.59
C LYS A 236 31.65 -77.59 61.88
N SER A 237 30.48 -77.07 62.21
CA SER A 237 29.72 -77.39 63.44
C SER A 237 28.47 -78.23 63.22
N GLU A 238 27.88 -78.20 62.02
CA GLU A 238 26.66 -78.98 61.70
C GLU A 238 26.99 -80.42 61.30
N LYS A 239 28.14 -80.63 60.64
CA LYS A 239 28.71 -81.96 60.32
C LYS A 239 29.12 -82.80 61.55
N GLU A 240 28.97 -82.26 62.77
CA GLU A 240 29.19 -82.97 64.04
C GLU A 240 27.86 -83.37 64.74
N LYS A 241 26.70 -83.02 64.17
CA LYS A 241 25.38 -83.23 64.81
C LYS A 241 24.38 -84.06 64.01
N GLU A 242 24.43 -84.03 62.68
CA GLU A 242 23.41 -84.66 61.82
C GLU A 242 23.60 -86.18 61.61
N GLU A 243 24.07 -86.91 62.62
CA GLU A 243 24.26 -88.37 62.60
C GLU A 243 23.35 -89.11 63.62
N LYS A 244 22.35 -88.42 64.19
CA LYS A 244 21.38 -88.98 65.14
C LYS A 244 19.94 -88.45 64.95
N GLU A 245 18.99 -89.26 65.40
CA GLU A 245 17.54 -89.02 65.49
C GLU A 245 16.76 -88.90 64.17
N ASN A 246 16.14 -90.01 63.74
CA ASN A 246 14.94 -89.97 62.89
C ASN A 246 14.14 -91.31 62.95
N GLU A 247 13.02 -91.39 63.68
CA GLU A 247 11.97 -92.43 63.49
C GLU A 247 10.64 -92.14 64.27
N GLN A 248 9.50 -92.13 63.54
CA GLN A 248 8.11 -92.50 63.94
C GLN A 248 7.39 -91.75 65.12
N GLY A 249 6.05 -91.70 65.26
CA GLY A 249 4.93 -92.11 64.37
C GLY A 249 3.49 -91.97 64.98
N VAL A 250 2.52 -91.54 64.14
CA VAL A 250 1.04 -91.81 64.03
C VAL A 250 0.16 -92.29 65.24
N THR A 251 -1.05 -91.69 65.41
CA THR A 251 -2.40 -92.26 65.80
C THR A 251 -3.39 -91.11 66.14
N ALA A 252 -4.75 -91.19 66.26
CA ALA A 252 -5.89 -92.06 65.87
C ALA A 252 -7.16 -91.11 65.76
N ASN A 253 -8.48 -91.41 65.78
CA ASN A 253 -9.36 -92.61 65.96
C ASN A 253 -10.74 -92.36 65.23
N ASN A 254 -11.88 -93.01 65.59
CA ASN A 254 -13.13 -93.06 64.79
C ASN A 254 -14.45 -93.16 65.61
N GLU A 255 -15.62 -92.65 65.10
CA GLU A 255 -17.03 -93.16 65.25
C GLU A 255 -18.17 -92.15 64.91
N THR A 256 -19.37 -92.68 64.56
CA THR A 256 -20.74 -92.10 64.33
C THR A 256 -21.28 -92.00 62.88
N SER A 257 -22.47 -92.58 62.64
CA SER A 257 -22.83 -93.10 61.31
C SER A 257 -24.20 -92.71 60.69
N LEU A 258 -25.05 -91.86 61.31
CA LEU A 258 -26.35 -91.49 60.72
C LEU A 258 -26.65 -89.98 60.76
N GLU A 259 -26.34 -89.29 61.85
CA GLU A 259 -26.32 -87.81 61.85
C GLU A 259 -25.33 -87.27 60.81
N THR A 260 -24.27 -88.04 60.54
CA THR A 260 -23.24 -87.75 59.55
C THR A 260 -23.80 -87.62 58.13
N GLU A 261 -24.90 -88.27 57.74
CA GLU A 261 -25.51 -88.08 56.41
C GLU A 261 -26.35 -86.81 56.31
N GLN A 262 -27.19 -86.51 57.31
CA GLN A 262 -27.95 -85.25 57.32
C GLN A 262 -27.02 -84.03 57.42
N MET A 263 -25.94 -84.16 58.21
CA MET A 263 -24.89 -83.14 58.32
C MET A 263 -24.10 -82.98 57.01
N LYS A 264 -23.76 -84.08 56.32
CA LYS A 264 -23.17 -84.03 54.95
C LYS A 264 -24.11 -83.31 53.98
N LEU A 265 -25.38 -83.69 53.90
CA LEU A 265 -26.34 -83.10 52.95
C LEU A 265 -26.60 -81.61 53.22
N LYS A 266 -26.62 -81.19 54.49
CA LYS A 266 -26.69 -79.76 54.86
C LYS A 266 -25.41 -79.02 54.43
N LYS A 267 -24.24 -79.58 54.75
CA LYS A 267 -22.93 -79.03 54.40
C LYS A 267 -22.72 -78.94 52.89
N GLU A 268 -23.23 -79.90 52.12
CA GLU A 268 -23.22 -79.89 50.66
C GLU A 268 -24.11 -78.76 50.10
N LYS A 269 -25.33 -78.58 50.64
CA LYS A 269 -26.19 -77.44 50.24
C LYS A 269 -25.55 -76.09 50.57
N GLU A 270 -24.94 -75.96 51.74
CA GLU A 270 -24.18 -74.77 52.13
C GLU A 270 -22.98 -74.53 51.19
N GLN A 271 -22.24 -75.59 50.81
CA GLN A 271 -21.17 -75.52 49.81
C GLN A 271 -21.68 -75.13 48.42
N GLN A 272 -22.80 -75.68 47.95
CA GLN A 272 -23.42 -75.31 46.67
C GLN A 272 -23.90 -73.85 46.69
N GLU A 273 -24.40 -73.33 47.80
CA GLU A 273 -24.72 -71.90 47.94
C GLU A 273 -23.48 -71.01 47.93
N VAL A 274 -22.41 -71.39 48.64
CA VAL A 274 -21.12 -70.67 48.61
C VAL A 274 -20.55 -70.66 47.20
N GLN A 275 -20.61 -71.79 46.48
CA GLN A 275 -20.15 -71.89 45.08
C GLN A 275 -21.02 -71.05 44.14
N LYS A 276 -22.35 -71.03 44.31
CA LYS A 276 -23.24 -70.13 43.53
C LYS A 276 -22.93 -68.65 43.80
N LYS A 277 -22.75 -68.25 45.06
CA LYS A 277 -22.37 -66.88 45.46
C LYS A 277 -20.98 -66.50 44.92
N SER A 278 -20.02 -67.42 44.93
CA SER A 278 -18.70 -67.23 44.32
C SER A 278 -18.79 -67.05 42.80
N ASN A 279 -19.48 -67.93 42.09
CA ASN A 279 -19.67 -67.84 40.64
C ASN A 279 -20.42 -66.56 40.23
N GLN A 280 -21.41 -66.13 41.03
CA GLN A 280 -22.10 -64.85 40.82
C GLN A 280 -21.16 -63.66 41.01
N LYS A 281 -20.31 -63.69 42.06
CA LYS A 281 -19.31 -62.64 42.32
C LYS A 281 -18.29 -62.54 41.16
N VAL A 282 -17.72 -63.67 40.74
CA VAL A 282 -16.80 -63.74 39.58
C VAL A 282 -17.47 -63.21 38.31
N LYS A 283 -18.74 -63.55 38.07
CA LYS A 283 -19.50 -62.99 36.94
C LYS A 283 -19.63 -61.46 37.03
N THR A 284 -20.01 -60.91 38.18
CA THR A 284 -20.13 -59.44 38.35
C THR A 284 -18.78 -58.71 38.28
N GLU A 285 -17.69 -59.35 38.69
CA GLU A 285 -16.33 -58.82 38.56
C GLU A 285 -15.91 -58.78 37.09
N TYR A 286 -16.14 -59.86 36.34
CA TYR A 286 -15.89 -59.91 34.89
C TYR A 286 -16.76 -58.91 34.09
N GLU A 287 -18.05 -58.77 34.42
CA GLU A 287 -18.92 -57.75 33.82
C GLU A 287 -18.44 -56.32 34.13
N SER A 288 -17.91 -56.07 35.33
CA SER A 288 -17.29 -54.78 35.69
C SER A 288 -16.00 -54.50 34.93
N GLU A 289 -15.15 -55.51 34.73
CA GLU A 289 -13.89 -55.36 33.95
C GLU A 289 -14.17 -55.14 32.46
N MET A 290 -15.10 -55.88 31.87
CA MET A 290 -15.55 -55.65 30.49
C MET A 290 -16.07 -54.22 30.28
N LEU A 291 -16.88 -53.69 31.21
CA LEU A 291 -17.36 -52.30 31.14
C LEU A 291 -16.23 -51.27 31.25
N LYS A 292 -15.20 -51.51 32.09
CA LYS A 292 -14.01 -50.63 32.16
C LYS A 292 -13.23 -50.64 30.84
N ILE A 293 -13.02 -51.82 30.25
CA ILE A 293 -12.30 -51.96 28.97
C ILE A 293 -13.04 -51.23 27.83
N VAL A 294 -14.37 -51.36 27.75
CA VAL A 294 -15.18 -50.62 26.76
C VAL A 294 -15.08 -49.11 27.00
N ALA A 295 -15.24 -48.63 28.23
CA ALA A 295 -15.14 -47.21 28.56
C ALA A 295 -13.75 -46.62 28.27
N GLU A 296 -12.67 -47.37 28.52
CA GLU A 296 -11.32 -46.96 28.15
C GLU A 296 -11.11 -46.90 26.64
N ASN A 297 -11.65 -47.86 25.88
CA ASN A 297 -11.52 -47.87 24.43
C ASN A 297 -12.30 -46.72 23.78
N GLU A 298 -13.55 -46.45 24.22
CA GLU A 298 -14.30 -45.27 23.81
C GLU A 298 -13.56 -43.96 24.13
N LYS A 299 -12.91 -43.89 25.30
CA LYS A 299 -12.12 -42.70 25.69
C LYS A 299 -10.92 -42.51 24.76
N LYS A 300 -10.14 -43.57 24.52
CA LYS A 300 -8.96 -43.54 23.62
C LYS A 300 -9.35 -43.19 22.18
N GLU A 301 -10.50 -43.65 21.71
CA GLU A 301 -11.00 -43.31 20.37
C GLU A 301 -11.44 -41.84 20.27
N LYS A 302 -12.18 -41.32 21.25
CA LYS A 302 -12.56 -39.90 21.32
C LYS A 302 -11.34 -38.98 21.44
N GLU A 303 -10.34 -39.38 22.21
CA GLU A 303 -9.06 -38.67 22.34
C GLU A 303 -8.28 -38.64 21.02
N LYS A 304 -8.25 -39.77 20.29
CA LYS A 304 -7.64 -39.84 18.94
C LYS A 304 -8.38 -38.96 17.93
N GLN A 305 -9.71 -38.97 17.92
CA GLN A 305 -10.51 -38.11 17.03
C GLN A 305 -10.28 -36.62 17.32
N TYR A 306 -10.19 -36.24 18.60
CA TYR A 306 -9.86 -34.87 19.00
C TYR A 306 -8.47 -34.42 18.53
N LEU A 307 -7.46 -35.29 18.65
CA LEU A 307 -6.12 -35.04 18.13
C LEU A 307 -6.12 -34.84 16.61
N GLN A 308 -6.81 -35.69 15.85
CA GLN A 308 -6.90 -35.55 14.39
C GLN A 308 -7.57 -34.22 13.97
N GLN A 309 -8.68 -33.85 14.59
CA GLN A 309 -9.34 -32.55 14.32
C GLN A 309 -8.46 -31.35 14.68
N LYS A 310 -7.64 -31.47 15.73
CA LYS A 310 -6.67 -30.45 16.12
C LYS A 310 -5.56 -30.31 15.08
N ASP A 311 -4.96 -31.42 14.64
CA ASP A 311 -3.87 -31.41 13.66
C ASP A 311 -4.35 -30.87 12.28
N GLU A 312 -5.58 -31.21 11.87
CA GLU A 312 -6.21 -30.67 10.66
C GLU A 312 -6.45 -29.15 10.74
N THR A 313 -6.92 -28.65 11.89
CA THR A 313 -7.19 -27.21 12.07
C THR A 313 -5.90 -26.38 12.22
N GLU A 314 -4.87 -26.89 12.90
CA GLU A 314 -3.55 -26.25 12.95
C GLU A 314 -2.84 -26.27 11.58
N GLY A 315 -2.89 -27.40 10.86
CA GLY A 315 -2.33 -27.54 9.51
C GLY A 315 -2.99 -26.61 8.49
N SER A 316 -4.32 -26.47 8.52
CA SER A 316 -5.07 -25.51 7.70
C SER A 316 -4.64 -24.07 7.99
N SER A 317 -4.49 -23.70 9.28
CA SER A 317 -4.03 -22.36 9.67
C SER A 317 -2.60 -22.07 9.19
N LEU A 318 -1.70 -23.06 9.24
CA LEU A 318 -0.32 -22.91 8.76
C LEU A 318 -0.25 -22.71 7.24
N ALA A 319 -1.00 -23.49 6.47
CA ALA A 319 -1.08 -23.37 5.01
C ALA A 319 -1.64 -21.99 4.59
N GLU A 320 -2.69 -21.51 5.26
CA GLU A 320 -3.27 -20.20 4.97
C GLU A 320 -2.30 -19.05 5.32
N ARG A 321 -1.57 -19.15 6.44
CA ARG A 321 -0.51 -18.19 6.81
C ARG A 321 0.58 -18.12 5.74
N MET A 322 1.12 -19.27 5.32
CA MET A 322 2.14 -19.32 4.26
C MET A 322 1.64 -18.72 2.94
N LYS A 323 0.37 -18.97 2.56
CA LYS A 323 -0.23 -18.35 1.37
C LYS A 323 -0.29 -16.82 1.49
N ARG A 324 -0.78 -16.28 2.61
CA ARG A 324 -0.83 -14.82 2.84
C ARG A 324 0.57 -14.21 2.86
N GLU A 325 1.57 -14.91 3.40
CA GLU A 325 2.98 -14.45 3.40
C GLU A 325 3.56 -14.41 1.98
N GLN A 326 3.30 -15.43 1.15
CA GLN A 326 3.69 -15.45 -0.27
C GLN A 326 3.00 -14.32 -1.06
N GLU A 327 1.71 -14.07 -0.83
CA GLU A 327 0.98 -12.95 -1.45
C GLU A 327 1.54 -11.58 -1.03
N LEU A 328 1.89 -11.40 0.25
CA LEU A 328 2.54 -10.19 0.74
C LEU A 328 3.94 -10.00 0.13
N LYS A 329 4.74 -11.07 0.03
CA LYS A 329 6.05 -11.04 -0.62
C LYS A 329 5.95 -10.65 -2.11
N ALA A 330 5.00 -11.25 -2.84
CA ALA A 330 4.76 -10.91 -4.25
C ALA A 330 4.32 -9.45 -4.45
N ARG A 331 3.49 -8.90 -3.54
CA ARG A 331 3.11 -7.47 -3.54
C ARG A 331 4.31 -6.56 -3.22
N LEU A 332 5.17 -6.98 -2.30
CA LEU A 332 6.37 -6.22 -1.92
C LEU A 332 7.37 -6.18 -3.09
N ASP A 333 7.55 -7.28 -3.81
CA ASP A 333 8.46 -7.35 -4.96
C ASP A 333 7.91 -6.61 -6.20
N THR A 334 6.59 -6.58 -6.44
CA THR A 334 6.01 -5.72 -7.49
C THR A 334 6.14 -4.22 -7.15
N LEU A 335 6.00 -3.83 -5.88
CA LEU A 335 6.26 -2.45 -5.44
C LEU A 335 7.73 -2.04 -5.61
N LYS A 336 8.70 -2.92 -5.31
CA LYS A 336 10.13 -2.67 -5.61
C LYS A 336 10.36 -2.37 -7.10
N ILE A 337 9.75 -3.16 -7.98
CA ILE A 337 9.87 -2.97 -9.44
C ILE A 337 9.29 -1.61 -9.87
N GLN A 338 8.12 -1.23 -9.35
CA GLN A 338 7.53 0.10 -9.63
C GLN A 338 8.41 1.25 -9.12
N ILE A 339 9.00 1.14 -7.92
CA ILE A 339 9.91 2.13 -7.36
C ILE A 339 11.17 2.26 -8.23
N ALA A 340 11.78 1.14 -8.65
CA ALA A 340 12.95 1.14 -9.51
C ALA A 340 12.67 1.76 -10.90
N LEU A 341 11.51 1.47 -11.50
CA LEU A 341 11.09 2.10 -12.76
C LEU A 341 10.91 3.62 -12.61
N LEU A 342 10.32 4.07 -11.49
CA LEU A 342 10.14 5.49 -11.20
C LEU A 342 11.48 6.21 -10.97
N GLN A 343 12.41 5.58 -10.26
CA GLN A 343 13.77 6.09 -10.07
C GLN A 343 14.54 6.19 -11.38
N ASN A 344 14.46 5.17 -12.25
CA ASN A 344 15.07 5.19 -13.58
C ASN A 344 14.49 6.31 -14.45
N ALA A 345 13.17 6.54 -14.41
CA ALA A 345 12.54 7.65 -15.13
C ALA A 345 13.00 9.02 -14.59
N GLN A 346 13.18 9.18 -13.28
CA GLN A 346 13.74 10.40 -12.69
C GLN A 346 15.20 10.63 -13.13
N GLN A 347 16.05 9.60 -13.15
CA GLN A 347 17.43 9.70 -13.62
C GLN A 347 17.51 10.06 -15.11
N ALA A 348 16.66 9.45 -15.95
CA ALA A 348 16.57 9.79 -17.38
C ALA A 348 16.17 11.26 -17.60
N ASN A 349 15.22 11.78 -16.81
CA ASN A 349 14.81 13.18 -16.87
C ASN A 349 15.92 14.14 -16.43
N LEU A 350 16.69 13.81 -15.38
CA LEU A 350 17.86 14.59 -14.95
C LEU A 350 18.95 14.61 -16.02
N TYR A 351 19.27 13.47 -16.62
CA TYR A 351 20.24 13.36 -17.71
C TYR A 351 19.82 14.16 -18.95
N ASN A 352 18.54 14.07 -19.35
CA ASN A 352 17.99 14.86 -20.45
C ASN A 352 18.05 16.37 -20.15
N GLY A 353 17.77 16.80 -18.92
CA GLY A 353 17.92 18.19 -18.48
C GLY A 353 19.37 18.69 -18.58
N GLN A 354 20.34 17.89 -18.12
CA GLN A 354 21.77 18.20 -18.26
C GLN A 354 22.19 18.30 -19.74
N LYS A 355 21.74 17.38 -20.58
CA LYS A 355 22.00 17.40 -22.03
C LYS A 355 21.40 18.65 -22.71
N GLN A 356 20.20 19.07 -22.30
CA GLN A 356 19.60 20.33 -22.78
C GLN A 356 20.39 21.56 -22.33
N GLN A 357 20.90 21.59 -21.10
CA GLN A 357 21.77 22.67 -20.62
C GLN A 357 23.10 22.73 -21.38
N GLN A 358 23.76 21.58 -21.62
CA GLN A 358 24.97 21.51 -22.43
C GLN A 358 24.73 22.01 -23.87
N LEU A 359 23.62 21.59 -24.49
CA LEU A 359 23.23 22.05 -25.82
C LEU A 359 22.97 23.57 -25.85
N LYS A 360 22.28 24.11 -24.84
CA LYS A 360 22.07 25.55 -24.70
C LYS A 360 23.40 26.32 -24.60
N ASN A 361 24.30 25.89 -23.73
CA ASN A 361 25.62 26.52 -23.54
C ASN A 361 26.46 26.46 -24.83
N LEU A 362 26.34 25.39 -25.63
CA LEU A 362 27.00 25.25 -26.93
C LEU A 362 26.42 26.21 -27.97
N ILE A 363 25.09 26.40 -27.98
CA ILE A 363 24.41 27.37 -28.85
C ILE A 363 24.83 28.81 -28.48
N GLU A 364 24.86 29.15 -27.18
CA GLU A 364 25.29 30.46 -26.70
C GLU A 364 26.77 30.74 -27.05
N THR A 365 27.67 29.76 -26.84
CA THR A 365 29.09 29.85 -27.25
C THR A 365 29.26 29.99 -28.76
N THR A 366 28.46 29.27 -29.56
CA THR A 366 28.51 29.40 -31.03
C THR A 366 28.05 30.80 -31.47
N ALA A 367 27.02 31.35 -30.81
CA ALA A 367 26.50 32.68 -31.09
C ALA A 367 27.48 33.81 -30.71
N THR A 368 28.28 33.67 -29.65
CA THR A 368 29.35 34.63 -29.33
C THR A 368 30.48 34.58 -30.36
N ILE A 369 30.94 33.37 -30.74
CA ILE A 369 31.99 33.20 -31.76
C ILE A 369 31.55 33.80 -33.11
N GLU A 370 30.31 33.55 -33.56
CA GLU A 370 29.77 34.18 -34.78
C GLU A 370 29.73 35.72 -34.68
N LYS A 371 29.37 36.27 -33.52
CA LYS A 371 29.32 37.71 -33.28
C LYS A 371 30.72 38.34 -33.33
N GLU A 372 31.71 37.67 -32.76
CA GLU A 372 33.12 38.10 -32.80
C GLU A 372 33.71 38.01 -34.20
N LEU A 373 33.40 36.96 -34.97
CA LEU A 373 33.79 36.85 -36.38
C LEU A 373 33.18 37.97 -37.24
N LYS A 374 31.90 38.31 -37.04
CA LYS A 374 31.26 39.45 -37.73
C LYS A 374 31.88 40.80 -37.31
N LEU A 375 32.32 40.94 -36.05
CA LEU A 375 33.01 42.13 -35.54
C LEU A 375 34.47 42.25 -36.00
N SER A 376 35.17 41.15 -36.29
CA SER A 376 36.52 41.19 -36.85
C SER A 376 36.51 41.48 -38.35
N GLN A 377 35.60 40.85 -39.10
CA GLN A 377 35.43 41.07 -40.54
C GLN A 377 35.01 42.51 -40.88
N SER A 378 34.19 43.16 -40.03
CA SER A 378 33.71 44.53 -40.25
C SER A 378 34.72 45.65 -39.94
N LYS A 379 35.95 45.33 -39.52
CA LYS A 379 37.03 46.31 -39.31
C LYS A 379 37.95 46.52 -40.53
N GLY A 380 37.73 45.81 -41.64
CA GLY A 380 38.46 45.97 -42.89
C GLY A 380 37.70 46.79 -43.95
N THR A 381 38.43 47.63 -44.69
CA THR A 381 37.99 48.35 -45.91
C THR A 381 36.72 49.21 -45.81
N SER A 382 36.90 50.49 -45.48
CA SER A 382 35.91 51.53 -45.76
C SER A 382 35.90 51.89 -47.26
N SER A 383 34.92 51.37 -48.01
CA SER A 383 34.54 51.92 -49.32
C SER A 383 33.01 52.08 -49.35
N PRO A 384 32.46 53.31 -49.49
CA PRO A 384 31.06 53.59 -49.22
C PRO A 384 30.16 53.37 -50.44
N ASP A 385 30.12 52.15 -50.99
CA ASP A 385 29.27 51.83 -52.16
C ASP A 385 28.28 50.69 -51.92
N GLN A 386 27.02 51.09 -51.68
CA GLN A 386 25.78 50.40 -52.05
C GLN A 386 25.68 48.87 -51.86
N PHE A 387 25.98 48.38 -50.64
CA PHE A 387 25.41 47.10 -50.20
C PHE A 387 23.88 47.20 -50.11
N LYS A 388 23.19 46.74 -51.17
CA LYS A 388 21.75 46.52 -51.16
C LYS A 388 21.41 45.50 -50.08
N VAL A 389 20.82 45.97 -48.98
CA VAL A 389 20.35 45.12 -47.87
C VAL A 389 19.44 44.05 -48.45
N ALA A 390 19.82 42.78 -48.27
CA ALA A 390 19.01 41.65 -48.69
C ALA A 390 17.65 41.73 -47.97
N ALA A 391 16.55 41.68 -48.74
CA ALA A 391 15.21 41.82 -48.19
C ALA A 391 14.95 40.71 -47.17
N GLN A 392 14.67 41.08 -45.91
CA GLN A 392 14.46 40.11 -44.84
C GLN A 392 13.27 39.19 -45.17
N PRO A 393 13.35 37.89 -44.82
CA PRO A 393 12.30 36.93 -45.16
C PRO A 393 10.99 37.31 -44.47
N LYS A 394 9.91 37.42 -45.25
CA LYS A 394 8.56 37.64 -44.69
C LYS A 394 8.06 36.33 -44.12
N ILE A 395 7.78 36.31 -42.81
CA ILE A 395 7.21 35.14 -42.12
C ILE A 395 5.73 35.42 -41.85
N GLU A 396 4.85 34.54 -42.34
CA GLU A 396 3.43 34.53 -42.04
C GLU A 396 3.07 33.25 -41.28
N VAL A 397 2.46 33.37 -40.11
CA VAL A 397 1.96 32.23 -39.32
C VAL A 397 0.43 32.25 -39.35
N LYS A 398 -0.18 31.11 -39.64
CA LYS A 398 -1.63 30.88 -39.63
C LYS A 398 -1.91 29.63 -38.81
N THR A 399 -2.92 29.69 -37.94
CA THR A 399 -3.37 28.56 -37.14
C THR A 399 -4.85 28.29 -37.42
N ALA A 400 -5.20 27.01 -37.57
CA ALA A 400 -6.56 26.52 -37.79
C ALA A 400 -6.89 25.44 -36.76
N GLU A 401 -8.13 25.42 -36.30
CA GLU A 401 -8.64 24.40 -35.38
C GLU A 401 -9.56 23.43 -36.13
N TYR A 402 -9.39 22.14 -35.86
CA TYR A 402 -10.21 21.05 -36.37
C TYR A 402 -10.71 20.20 -35.19
N THR A 403 -11.78 19.43 -35.41
CA THR A 403 -12.48 18.64 -34.35
C THR A 403 -11.57 17.77 -33.48
N PHE A 404 -10.42 17.34 -34.01
CA PHE A 404 -9.46 16.46 -33.32
C PHE A 404 -8.00 16.93 -33.42
N SER A 405 -7.73 18.13 -33.95
CA SER A 405 -6.36 18.63 -34.11
C SER A 405 -6.25 20.16 -34.25
N TRP A 406 -5.08 20.69 -33.92
CA TRP A 406 -4.65 22.05 -34.22
C TRP A 406 -3.60 22.01 -35.32
N GLU A 407 -3.75 22.84 -36.33
CA GLU A 407 -2.79 22.99 -37.42
C GLU A 407 -2.16 24.38 -37.38
N THR A 408 -0.84 24.46 -37.40
CA THR A 408 -0.11 25.73 -37.53
C THR A 408 0.80 25.70 -38.75
N VAL A 409 0.50 26.57 -39.72
CA VAL A 409 1.25 26.74 -40.97
C VAL A 409 2.07 28.03 -40.91
N THR A 410 3.39 27.89 -41.00
CA THR A 410 4.35 28.98 -41.13
C THR A 410 4.84 29.05 -42.58
N THR A 411 4.37 30.05 -43.33
CA THR A 411 4.91 30.42 -44.64
C THR A 411 6.11 31.35 -44.46
N ILE A 412 7.20 31.07 -45.17
CA ILE A 412 8.40 31.89 -45.19
C ILE A 412 8.70 32.26 -46.65
N THR A 413 8.73 33.55 -46.94
CA THR A 413 8.92 34.08 -48.30
C THR A 413 10.20 34.93 -48.35
N ALA A 414 11.19 34.46 -49.10
CA ALA A 414 12.50 35.11 -49.30
C ALA A 414 12.72 35.35 -50.81
N GLY A 415 12.42 36.56 -51.28
CA GLY A 415 12.40 36.86 -52.71
C GLY A 415 11.35 36.01 -53.44
N SER A 416 11.78 35.21 -54.42
CA SER A 416 10.94 34.25 -55.13
C SER A 416 10.75 32.91 -54.42
N LEU A 417 11.55 32.60 -53.39
CA LEU A 417 11.46 31.33 -52.66
C LEU A 417 10.35 31.41 -51.61
N LYS A 418 9.30 30.59 -51.75
CA LYS A 418 8.31 30.31 -50.72
C LYS A 418 8.59 28.92 -50.13
N VAL A 419 8.75 28.82 -48.81
CA VAL A 419 8.80 27.55 -48.07
C VAL A 419 7.65 27.52 -47.07
N GLU A 420 6.98 26.38 -46.95
CA GLU A 420 5.82 26.21 -46.07
C GLU A 420 6.10 25.10 -45.05
N TYR A 421 6.04 25.46 -43.78
CA TYR A 421 6.22 24.55 -42.66
C TYR A 421 4.88 24.35 -41.95
N LYS A 422 4.46 23.12 -41.73
CA LYS A 422 3.18 22.77 -41.11
C LYS A 422 3.40 21.89 -39.89
N LYS A 423 2.84 22.27 -38.74
CA LYS A 423 2.74 21.46 -37.53
C LYS A 423 1.29 21.04 -37.33
N VAL A 424 1.06 19.76 -37.05
CA VAL A 424 -0.27 19.23 -36.68
C VAL A 424 -0.17 18.59 -35.31
N GLU A 425 -0.94 19.10 -34.34
CA GLU A 425 -1.06 18.56 -32.98
C GLU A 425 -2.43 17.92 -32.82
N TYR A 426 -2.50 16.63 -32.47
CA TYR A 426 -3.76 15.92 -32.25
C TYR A 426 -4.19 15.92 -30.78
N VAL A 427 -5.50 15.86 -30.52
CA VAL A 427 -6.07 15.86 -29.15
C VAL A 427 -5.61 14.70 -28.27
N TRP A 428 -5.08 13.62 -28.86
CA TRP A 428 -4.50 12.47 -28.16
C TRP A 428 -2.97 12.56 -27.97
N GLY A 429 -2.34 13.70 -28.32
CA GLY A 429 -0.94 14.00 -28.03
C GLY A 429 0.07 13.63 -29.11
N SER A 430 -0.35 13.04 -30.24
CA SER A 430 0.55 12.88 -31.41
C SER A 430 0.80 14.22 -32.08
N VAL A 431 2.05 14.46 -32.50
CA VAL A 431 2.48 15.69 -33.18
C VAL A 431 3.25 15.32 -34.44
N TYR A 432 2.88 15.93 -35.57
CA TYR A 432 3.50 15.70 -36.88
C TYR A 432 3.97 17.02 -37.48
N TYR A 433 5.08 16.96 -38.23
CA TYR A 433 5.74 18.12 -38.81
C TYR A 433 5.97 17.89 -40.31
N TYR A 434 5.70 18.91 -41.13
CA TYR A 434 5.82 18.84 -42.57
C TYR A 434 6.53 20.07 -43.13
N LYS A 435 7.24 19.88 -44.25
CA LYS A 435 7.90 20.92 -45.04
C LYS A 435 7.50 20.74 -46.51
N ASN A 436 6.82 21.74 -47.07
CA ASN A 436 6.24 21.71 -48.42
C ASN A 436 5.37 20.45 -48.68
N GLY A 437 4.67 19.96 -47.64
CA GLY A 437 3.84 18.75 -47.71
C GLY A 437 4.56 17.42 -47.44
N ILE A 438 5.89 17.40 -47.35
CA ILE A 438 6.69 16.21 -47.02
C ILE A 438 6.88 16.15 -45.50
N GLU A 439 6.67 14.98 -44.88
CA GLU A 439 6.85 14.79 -43.44
C GLU A 439 8.34 14.85 -43.04
N ILE A 440 8.64 15.47 -41.89
CA ILE A 440 9.99 15.69 -41.37
C ILE A 440 10.04 15.51 -39.85
N ASP A 441 11.22 15.22 -39.30
CA ASP A 441 11.43 15.16 -37.85
C ASP A 441 11.23 16.53 -37.16
N GLU A 442 10.75 16.49 -35.92
CA GLU A 442 10.67 17.65 -35.01
C GLU A 442 12.00 18.42 -34.93
N SER A 443 13.13 17.70 -34.90
CA SER A 443 14.47 18.29 -34.80
C SER A 443 14.85 19.10 -36.04
N VAL A 444 14.39 18.69 -37.23
CA VAL A 444 14.58 19.42 -38.50
C VAL A 444 13.69 20.65 -38.51
N TYR A 445 12.40 20.49 -38.20
CA TYR A 445 11.42 21.58 -38.13
C TYR A 445 11.88 22.69 -37.16
N ALA A 446 12.27 22.32 -35.95
CA ALA A 446 12.70 23.27 -34.92
C ALA A 446 13.98 24.02 -35.33
N LYS A 447 14.96 23.32 -35.91
CA LYS A 447 16.22 23.90 -36.39
C LYS A 447 15.98 24.93 -37.48
N GLU A 448 15.20 24.59 -38.51
CA GLU A 448 14.97 25.48 -39.65
C GLU A 448 14.09 26.69 -39.27
N ILE A 449 13.01 26.48 -38.50
CA ILE A 449 12.18 27.58 -37.99
C ILE A 449 12.99 28.53 -37.08
N TYR A 450 13.91 28.02 -36.26
CA TYR A 450 14.79 28.85 -35.44
C TYR A 450 15.75 29.70 -36.29
N THR A 451 16.34 29.13 -37.35
CA THR A 451 17.24 29.87 -38.26
C THR A 451 16.56 31.11 -38.85
N TYR A 452 15.35 30.97 -39.40
CA TYR A 452 14.62 32.12 -39.96
C TYR A 452 14.17 33.13 -38.88
N LYS A 453 13.78 32.67 -37.68
CA LYS A 453 13.44 33.56 -36.55
C LYS A 453 14.65 34.31 -35.97
N ALA A 454 15.87 33.77 -36.12
CA ALA A 454 17.10 34.41 -35.68
C ALA A 454 17.62 35.49 -36.63
N GLY A 455 17.03 35.66 -37.82
CA GLY A 455 17.44 36.68 -38.80
C GLY A 455 18.86 36.48 -39.34
N LYS A 456 19.30 35.22 -39.48
CA LYS A 456 20.59 34.84 -40.06
C LYS A 456 20.47 34.49 -41.54
#